data_AF-A0A0H1RK91-F1
#
_entry.id   AF-A0A0H1RK91-F1
#
_cell.length_a   1.000
_cell.length_b   1.000
_cell.length_c   1.000
_cell.angle_alpha   90.00
_cell.angle_beta   90.00
_cell.angle_gamma   90.00
#
_symmetry.space_group_name_H-M   'P 1'
#
loop_
_entity.id
_entity.type
_entity.pdbx_description
1 polymer ?
#
loop_
_entity_poly.entity_id
_entity_poly.type
_entity_poly.pdbx_seq_one_letter_code
_entity_poly.pdbx_strand_id
1 'polypeptide(L)'
;MSKSYYRNSRAYYRNHAHEGDIPGLRLPRYAWEMLHEQGITTLDQLRAVADRLHKLPGIGTKTAQLIREELARATPPEAPPSDKE
;
A
#
# COMPACT_ATOMS: atom_id res chain seq x y z
N MET A 1 3.18 15.57 22.87
CA MET A 1 3.02 15.01 21.51
C MET A 1 2.84 13.51 21.59
N SER A 2 1.62 12.98 21.42
CA SER A 2 1.39 11.54 21.18
C SER A 2 0.06 11.37 20.45
N LYS A 3 0.06 11.44 19.11
CA LYS A 3 -1.16 11.15 18.34
C LYS A 3 -1.19 9.64 18.04
N SER A 4 -2.02 8.97 18.83
CA SER A 4 -2.35 7.56 18.76
C SER A 4 -3.13 7.25 17.48
N TYR A 5 -2.44 7.01 16.36
CA TYR A 5 -3.05 6.61 15.09
C TYR A 5 -3.04 5.08 14.91
N TYR A 6 -3.55 4.32 15.88
CA TYR A 6 -3.81 2.88 15.67
C TYR A 6 -5.11 2.43 16.36
N ARG A 7 -6.26 2.90 15.86
CA ARG A 7 -7.57 2.30 16.19
C ARG A 7 -8.31 1.82 14.93
N ASN A 8 -7.73 0.78 14.34
CA ASN A 8 -8.32 -0.47 13.86
C ASN A 8 -9.81 -0.45 13.42
N SER A 9 -10.09 -0.44 12.11
CA SER A 9 -11.27 -1.09 11.48
C SER A 9 -11.07 -1.26 9.96
N ARG A 10 -10.73 -2.48 9.53
CA ARG A 10 -10.51 -2.89 8.13
C ARG A 10 -11.72 -2.63 7.22
N ALA A 11 -12.93 -2.60 7.78
CA ALA A 11 -14.17 -2.23 7.07
C ALA A 11 -14.32 -0.70 6.86
N TYR A 12 -13.75 0.13 7.73
CA TYR A 12 -13.83 1.60 7.61
C TYR A 12 -12.94 2.13 6.49
N TYR A 13 -11.77 1.51 6.30
CA TYR A 13 -10.79 1.92 5.29
C TYR A 13 -11.17 1.52 3.87
N ARG A 14 -11.90 0.42 3.69
CA ARG A 14 -12.28 -0.07 2.36
C ARG A 14 -13.34 0.83 1.69
N ASN A 15 -14.23 1.44 2.47
CA ASN A 15 -15.22 2.40 1.94
C ASN A 15 -14.65 3.79 1.63
N HIS A 16 -13.41 4.08 2.02
CA HIS A 16 -12.71 5.35 1.77
C HIS A 16 -11.37 5.13 1.04
N ALA A 17 -11.27 4.02 0.30
CA ALA A 17 -10.12 3.75 -0.55
C ALA A 17 -10.28 4.52 -1.86
N HIS A 18 -9.39 5.47 -2.08
CA HIS A 18 -9.40 6.33 -3.26
C HIS A 18 -8.19 5.98 -4.13
N GLU A 19 -8.39 6.10 -5.44
CA GLU A 19 -7.29 6.12 -6.39
C GLU A 19 -6.46 7.38 -6.10
N GLY A 20 -5.15 7.23 -5.92
CA GLY A 20 -4.24 8.34 -5.64
C GLY A 20 -3.23 8.50 -6.77
N ASP A 21 -2.02 8.94 -6.42
CA ASP A 21 -0.96 9.24 -7.41
C ASP A 21 -0.47 8.00 -8.18
N ILE A 22 -0.64 6.81 -7.61
CA ILE A 22 -0.28 5.54 -8.28
C ILE A 22 -1.54 4.94 -8.91
N PRO A 23 -1.62 4.90 -10.26
CA PRO A 23 -2.79 4.36 -10.96
C PRO A 23 -2.97 2.88 -10.65
N GLY A 24 -4.24 2.46 -10.51
CA GLY A 24 -4.60 1.08 -10.17
C GLY A 24 -4.46 0.72 -8.69
N LEU A 25 -3.85 1.60 -7.87
CA LEU A 25 -3.70 1.39 -6.44
C LEU A 25 -4.80 2.13 -5.67
N ARG A 26 -5.59 1.40 -4.87
CA ARG A 26 -6.67 1.98 -4.07
C ARG A 26 -6.33 1.91 -2.60
N LEU A 27 -5.85 3.03 -2.05
CA LEU A 27 -5.48 3.13 -0.64
C LEU A 27 -6.34 4.15 0.10
N PRO A 28 -6.54 3.95 1.40
CA PRO A 28 -7.13 4.98 2.24
C PRO A 28 -6.19 6.20 2.34
N ARG A 29 -6.75 7.41 2.46
CA ARG A 29 -6.01 8.68 2.46
C ARG A 29 -4.79 8.72 3.39
N TYR A 30 -4.92 8.20 4.62
CA TYR A 30 -3.80 8.17 5.57
C TYR A 30 -2.62 7.33 5.07
N ALA A 31 -2.87 6.26 4.32
CA ALA A 31 -1.81 5.43 3.74
C ALA A 31 -1.12 6.17 2.59
N TRP A 32 -1.88 6.93 1.79
CA TRP A 32 -1.32 7.86 0.80
C TRP A 32 -0.42 8.92 1.44
N GLU A 33 -0.87 9.54 2.54
CA GLU A 33 -0.07 10.51 3.29
C GLU A 33 1.24 9.90 3.80
N MET A 34 1.18 8.68 4.37
CA MET A 34 2.38 7.96 4.82
C MET A 34 3.34 7.63 3.68
N LEU A 35 2.83 7.20 2.51
CA LEU A 35 3.68 6.95 1.35
C LEU A 35 4.35 8.24 0.86
N HIS A 36 3.60 9.35 0.82
CA HIS A 36 4.11 10.65 0.44
C HIS A 36 5.19 11.17 1.41
N GLU A 37 5.00 11.01 2.73
CA GLU A 37 6.01 11.35 3.73
C GLU A 37 7.29 10.52 3.60
N GLN A 38 7.19 9.32 3.04
CA GLN A 38 8.35 8.47 2.73
C GLN A 38 8.91 8.71 1.32
N GLY A 39 8.35 9.68 0.57
CA GLY A 39 8.75 10.01 -0.80
C GLY A 39 8.36 8.96 -1.84
N ILE A 40 7.39 8.08 -1.52
CA ILE A 40 6.91 7.02 -2.39
C ILE A 40 5.70 7.53 -3.16
N THR A 41 5.90 7.88 -4.43
CA THR A 41 4.83 8.41 -5.30
C THR A 41 4.60 7.56 -6.55
N THR A 42 5.39 6.50 -6.74
CA THR A 42 5.32 5.63 -7.93
C THR A 42 5.18 4.16 -7.55
N LEU A 43 4.59 3.36 -8.45
CA LEU A 43 4.42 1.91 -8.27
C LEU A 43 5.77 1.21 -8.07
N ASP A 44 6.80 1.62 -8.81
CA ASP A 44 8.14 1.02 -8.76
C ASP A 44 8.81 1.25 -7.40
N GLN A 45 8.79 2.50 -6.91
CA GLN A 45 9.28 2.82 -5.56
C GLN A 45 8.51 2.04 -4.49
N LEU A 46 7.19 1.94 -4.66
CA LEU A 46 6.35 1.18 -3.74
C LEU A 46 6.71 -0.31 -3.72
N ARG A 47 6.96 -0.91 -4.89
CA ARG A 47 7.46 -2.29 -5.03
C ARG A 47 8.81 -2.48 -4.36
N ALA A 48 9.75 -1.57 -4.61
CA ALA A 48 11.11 -1.64 -4.05
C ALA A 48 11.13 -1.58 -2.51
N VAL A 49 10.12 -0.96 -1.89
CA VAL A 49 10.02 -0.85 -0.44
C VAL A 49 8.92 -1.72 0.18
N ALA A 50 8.18 -2.49 -0.62
CA ALA A 50 7.02 -3.24 -0.18
C ALA A 50 7.34 -4.19 1.00
N ASP A 51 8.48 -4.89 0.94
CA ASP A 51 8.94 -5.81 1.98
C ASP A 51 9.36 -5.11 3.27
N ARG A 52 9.80 -3.85 3.17
CA ARG A 52 10.26 -3.04 4.31
C ARG A 52 9.28 -1.97 4.77
N LEU A 53 8.09 -1.88 4.17
CA LEU A 53 7.03 -0.94 4.56
C LEU A 53 6.76 -0.98 6.07
N HIS A 54 6.73 -2.17 6.66
CA HIS A 54 6.50 -2.36 8.11
C HIS A 54 7.62 -1.81 9.02
N LYS A 55 8.78 -1.47 8.43
CA LYS A 55 9.93 -0.88 9.14
C LYS A 55 9.93 0.65 9.05
N LEU A 56 9.07 1.22 8.20
CA LEU A 56 8.99 2.67 8.02
C LEU A 56 8.25 3.31 9.20
N PRO A 57 8.76 4.42 9.74
CA PRO A 57 8.11 5.12 10.85
C PRO A 57 6.70 5.55 10.43
N GLY A 58 5.70 5.23 11.25
CA GLY A 58 4.28 5.51 10.97
C GLY A 58 3.55 4.36 10.26
N ILE A 59 4.26 3.50 9.53
CA ILE A 59 3.67 2.36 8.81
C ILE A 59 3.85 1.08 9.61
N GLY A 60 2.78 0.66 10.29
CA GLY A 60 2.73 -0.57 11.05
C GLY A 60 2.44 -1.78 10.16
N THR A 61 2.65 -2.97 10.71
CA THR A 61 2.50 -4.25 9.98
C THR A 61 1.15 -4.41 9.28
N LYS A 62 0.06 -3.93 9.88
CA LYS A 62 -1.29 -3.97 9.29
C LYS A 62 -1.42 -3.08 8.06
N THR A 63 -0.95 -1.84 8.15
CA THR A 63 -0.96 -0.89 7.03
C THR A 63 -0.06 -1.39 5.90
N ALA A 64 1.13 -1.88 6.24
CA ALA A 64 2.05 -2.50 5.29
C ALA A 64 1.44 -3.72 4.58
N GLN A 65 0.65 -4.54 5.29
CA GLN A 65 -0.05 -5.67 4.68
C GLN A 65 -1.15 -5.19 3.72
N LEU A 66 -1.95 -4.21 4.12
CA LEU A 66 -2.99 -3.63 3.26
C LEU A 66 -2.41 -3.06 1.96
N ILE A 67 -1.32 -2.30 2.07
CA ILE A 67 -0.64 -1.72 0.91
C ILE A 67 -0.12 -2.82 -0.03
N ARG A 68 0.46 -3.90 0.52
CA ARG A 68 0.92 -5.05 -0.28
C ARG A 68 -0.23 -5.78 -0.97
N GLU A 69 -1.36 -5.96 -0.30
CA GLU A 69 -2.56 -6.57 -0.91
C GLU A 69 -3.08 -5.72 -2.07
N GLU A 70 -3.14 -4.39 -1.93
CA GLU A 70 -3.56 -3.50 -3.01
C GLU A 70 -2.50 -3.43 -4.12
N LEU A 71 -1.21 -3.46 -3.79
CA LEU A 71 -0.14 -3.51 -4.78
C LEU A 71 -0.20 -4.79 -5.63
N ALA A 72 -0.50 -5.92 -5.00
CA ALA A 72 -0.71 -7.20 -5.67
C ALA A 72 -2.02 -7.24 -6.49
N ARG A 73 -2.99 -6.36 -6.21
CA ARG A 73 -4.17 -6.15 -7.07
C ARG A 73 -3.87 -5.22 -8.25
N ALA A 74 -3.15 -4.12 -7.99
CA ALA A 74 -2.82 -3.08 -8.95
C ALA A 74 -1.84 -3.59 -10.02
N THR A 75 -0.94 -4.48 -9.61
CA THR A 75 -0.12 -5.21 -10.56
C THR A 75 -0.82 -6.53 -10.84
N PRO A 76 -1.33 -6.80 -12.06
CA PRO A 76 -1.65 -8.16 -12.41
C PRO A 76 -0.39 -9.01 -12.16
N PRO A 77 -0.52 -10.27 -11.69
CA PRO A 77 0.59 -11.19 -11.82
C PRO A 77 0.93 -11.17 -13.30
N GLU A 78 2.07 -10.60 -13.66
CA GLU A 78 2.71 -10.89 -14.93
C GLU A 78 2.70 -12.41 -14.97
N ALA A 79 1.86 -12.98 -15.84
CA ALA A 79 1.69 -14.40 -15.92
C ALA A 79 3.11 -14.99 -15.96
N PRO A 80 3.47 -15.97 -15.11
CA PRO A 80 4.68 -16.73 -15.41
C PRO A 80 4.52 -17.17 -16.86
N PRO A 81 5.56 -17.04 -17.72
CA PRO A 81 5.43 -17.40 -19.12
C PRO A 81 4.80 -18.78 -19.14
N SER A 82 3.55 -18.81 -19.62
CA SER A 82 2.79 -20.03 -19.76
C SER A 82 3.58 -20.81 -20.78
N ASP A 83 4.46 -21.65 -20.26
CA ASP A 83 5.22 -22.64 -20.99
C ASP A 83 4.18 -23.37 -21.82
N LYS A 84 4.24 -23.15 -23.13
CA LYS A 84 3.40 -23.88 -24.07
C LYS A 84 3.98 -25.29 -24.06
N GLU A 85 3.26 -26.22 -23.46
CA GLU A 85 3.38 -27.64 -23.76
C GLU A 85 2.27 -28.05 -24.74
#